data_AF-A0A1W2BSL2-F1
#
_entry.id   AF-A0A1W2BSL2-F1
#
_cell.length_a   1.000
_cell.length_b   1.000
_cell.length_c   1.000
_cell.angle_alpha   90.00
_cell.angle_beta   90.00
_cell.angle_gamma   90.00
#
_symmetry.space_group_name_H-M   'P 1'
#
loop_
_entity.id
_entity.type
_entity.pdbx_description
1 polymer ?
#
loop_
_entity_poly.entity_id
_entity_poly.type
_entity_poly.pdbx_seq_one_letter_code
_entity_poly.pdbx_strand_id
1 'polypeptide(L)' 'MTNSARFKQADVTRALKAATAAGLKPCGCKIDPTGAIIVMIGNGTGKQDSANPWDEELAQ' A
#
# COMPACT_ATOMS: atom_id res chain seq x y z
N MET A 1 -13.97 -18.24 -17.45
CA MET A 1 -14.13 -16.89 -16.85
C MET A 1 -13.52 -16.94 -15.45
N THR A 2 -12.38 -16.31 -15.23
CA THR A 2 -11.76 -16.20 -13.90
C THR A 2 -12.50 -15.11 -13.14
N ASN A 3 -13.22 -15.49 -12.07
CA ASN A 3 -13.97 -14.55 -11.25
C ASN A 3 -12.96 -13.62 -10.54
N SER A 4 -12.97 -12.33 -10.83
CA SER A 4 -12.09 -11.38 -10.16
C SER A 4 -12.38 -11.41 -8.66
N ALA A 5 -11.33 -11.56 -7.84
CA ALA A 5 -11.49 -11.60 -6.40
C ALA A 5 -12.12 -10.28 -5.93
N ARG A 6 -13.30 -10.37 -5.32
CA ARG A 6 -14.05 -9.21 -4.80
C ARG A 6 -13.51 -8.82 -3.44
N PHE A 7 -12.30 -8.27 -3.42
CA PHE A 7 -11.77 -7.71 -2.17
C PHE A 7 -12.56 -6.48 -1.76
N LYS A 8 -12.89 -6.44 -0.47
CA LYS A 8 -13.47 -5.24 0.15
C LYS A 8 -12.34 -4.46 0.80
N GLN A 9 -12.52 -3.15 0.91
CA GLN A 9 -11.63 -2.27 1.68
C GLN A 9 -11.40 -2.79 3.11
N ALA A 10 -12.41 -3.44 3.70
CA ALA A 10 -12.32 -4.07 5.01
C ALA A 10 -11.23 -5.18 5.08
N ASP A 11 -11.03 -5.94 4.02
CA ASP A 11 -10.04 -7.04 3.98
C ASP A 11 -8.62 -6.48 3.95
N VAL A 12 -8.40 -5.44 3.14
CA VAL A 12 -7.13 -4.71 3.07
C VAL A 12 -6.80 -4.09 4.43
N THR A 13 -7.80 -3.47 5.07
CA THR A 13 -7.64 -2.86 6.39
C THR A 13 -7.31 -3.91 7.45
N ARG A 14 -7.94 -5.09 7.39
CA ARG A 14 -7.65 -6.20 8.30
C ARG A 14 -6.22 -6.72 8.12
N ALA A 15 -5.76 -6.88 6.87
CA ALA A 15 -4.40 -7.31 6.57
C ALA A 15 -3.34 -6.33 7.09
N LEU A 16 -3.55 -5.02 6.86
CA LEU A 16 -2.68 -3.96 7.39
C LEU A 16 -2.62 -3.98 8.91
N LYS A 17 -3.77 -4.06 9.59
CA LYS A 17 -3.83 -4.13 11.06
C LYS A 17 -3.14 -5.37 11.61
N ALA A 18 -3.30 -6.52 10.96
CA ALA A 18 -2.63 -7.75 11.35
C ALA A 18 -1.11 -7.63 11.23
N ALA A 19 -0.60 -7.02 10.14
CA ALA A 19 0.82 -6.76 9.98
C ALA A 19 1.36 -5.82 11.08
N THR A 20 0.64 -4.76 11.41
CA THR A 20 1.00 -3.86 12.52
C THR A 20 0.99 -4.59 13.86
N ALA A 21 -0.02 -5.42 14.13
CA ALA A 21 -0.12 -6.21 15.36
C ALA A 21 1.01 -7.25 15.49
N ALA A 22 1.52 -7.75 14.37
CA ALA A 22 2.70 -8.60 14.31
C ALA A 22 4.04 -7.84 14.47
N GLY A 23 3.99 -6.53 14.74
CA GLY A 23 5.18 -5.69 14.92
C GLY A 23 5.86 -5.29 13.61
N LEU A 24 5.26 -5.59 12.46
CA LEU A 24 5.75 -5.17 11.16
C LEU A 24 5.33 -3.72 10.89
N LYS A 25 6.15 -3.01 10.11
CA LYS A 25 5.86 -1.62 9.69
C LYS A 25 5.44 -1.61 8.21
N PRO A 26 4.14 -1.78 7.91
CA PRO A 26 3.67 -1.71 6.54
C PRO A 26 3.86 -0.30 5.97
N CYS A 27 4.45 -0.22 4.77
CA CYS A 27 4.65 1.03 4.02
C CYS A 27 3.69 1.18 2.84
N GLY A 28 2.97 0.11 2.48
CA GLY A 28 1.95 0.16 1.45
C GLY A 28 1.26 -1.19 1.28
N CYS A 29 0.23 -1.22 0.42
CA CYS A 29 -0.46 -2.46 0.07
C CYS A 29 -0.90 -2.42 -1.40
N LYS A 30 -0.98 -3.60 -2.02
CA LYS A 30 -1.46 -3.78 -3.38
C LYS A 30 -2.39 -4.98 -3.45
N ILE A 31 -3.41 -4.89 -4.30
CA ILE A 31 -4.28 -6.00 -4.63
C ILE A 31 -3.79 -6.59 -5.95
N ASP A 32 -3.44 -7.88 -5.93
CA ASP A 32 -3.05 -8.61 -7.12
C ASP A 32 -4.29 -9.06 -7.91
N PRO A 33 -4.27 -9.04 -9.25
CA PRO A 33 -5.37 -9.54 -10.09
C PRO A 33 -5.78 -10.99 -9.81
N THR A 34 -4.85 -11.81 -9.28
CA THR A 34 -5.12 -13.19 -8.86
C THR A 34 -5.93 -13.31 -7.58
N GLY A 35 -6.13 -12.21 -6.86
CA GLY A 35 -6.87 -12.22 -5.61
C GLY A 35 -5.98 -12.39 -4.37
N ALA A 36 -4.78 -11.79 -4.37
CA ALA A 36 -3.95 -11.68 -3.18
C ALA A 36 -3.87 -10.22 -2.67
N ILE A 37 -3.89 -10.03 -1.36
CA ILE A 37 -3.53 -8.74 -0.74
C ILE A 37 -2.05 -8.80 -0.37
N ILE A 38 -1.24 -8.01 -1.06
CA ILE A 38 0.20 -7.91 -0.82
C ILE A 38 0.44 -6.71 0.09
N VAL A 39 0.95 -6.95 1.29
CA VAL A 39 1.36 -5.90 2.23
C VAL A 39 2.87 -5.71 2.09
N MET A 40 3.28 -4.50 1.72
CA MET A 40 4.70 -4.15 1.59
C MET A 40 5.21 -3.68 2.94
N ILE A 41 6.28 -4.31 3.42
CA ILE A 41 6.94 -3.93 4.68
C ILE A 41 8.20 -3.16 4.33
N GLY A 42 8.31 -1.94 4.84
CA GLY A 42 9.44 -1.06 4.59
C GLY A 42 10.18 -0.79 5.89
N ASN A 43 11.51 -0.94 5.87
CA ASN A 43 12.35 -0.63 7.02
C ASN A 43 12.65 0.88 7.09
N GLY A 44 11.61 1.73 7.06
CA GLY A 44 11.68 3.16 7.44
C GLY A 44 12.76 4.06 6.82
N THR A 45 13.47 3.66 5.76
CA THR A 45 14.56 4.46 5.16
C THR A 45 14.21 5.08 3.81
N GLY A 46 13.00 4.88 3.31
CA GLY A 46 12.52 5.57 2.11
C GLY A 46 12.07 6.98 2.47
N LYS A 47 12.99 7.95 2.57
CA LYS A 47 12.63 9.31 2.19
C LYS A 47 12.04 9.23 0.78
N GLN A 48 10.86 9.79 0.56
CA GLN A 48 10.43 10.11 -0.79
C GLN A 48 11.33 11.23 -1.31
N ASP A 49 12.58 10.92 -1.69
CA ASP A 49 13.53 11.85 -2.30
C ASP A 49 13.20 12.03 -3.79
N SER A 50 11.96 12.37 -4.07
CA SER A 50 11.55 12.82 -5.39
C SER A 50 10.58 13.95 -5.14
N ALA A 51 11.13 15.13 -4.89
CA ALA A 51 10.40 16.36 -5.09
C ALA A 51 9.72 16.24 -6.46
N ASN A 52 8.39 16.29 -6.48
CA ASN A 52 7.65 16.17 -7.71
C ASN A 52 7.94 17.45 -8.51
N PRO A 53 8.49 17.37 -9.73
CA PRO A 53 8.89 18.55 -10.51
C PRO A 53 7.71 19.46 -10.86
N TRP A 54 6.47 19.02 -10.63
CA TRP A 54 5.26 19.81 -10.85
C TRP A 54 4.74 20.54 -9.60
N ASP A 55 5.35 20.34 -8.43
CA ASP A 55 4.94 21.03 -7.20
C ASP A 55 5.27 22.54 -7.24
N GLU A 56 6.27 22.94 -8.04
CA GLU A 56 6.68 24.34 -8.23
C GLU A 56 5.67 25.14 -9.07
N GLU A 57 4.98 24.49 -10.02
CA GLU A 57 4.01 25.12 -10.92
C GLU A 57 2.67 25.43 -10.24
N LEU A 58 2.29 24.66 -9.22
CA LEU A 58 1.03 24.86 -8.48
C LEU A 58 1.13 25.91 -7.37
N ALA A 59 2.34 26.42 -7.08
CA ALA A 59 2.59 27.42 -6.05
C ALA A 59 2.51 28.87 -6.56
N GLN A 60 2.20 29.08 -7.85
CA GLN A 60 1.95 30.40 -8.48
C GLN A 60 0.48 30.82 -8.35
#